data_AF-A0A3D4ED84-F1
#
_entry.id   AF-A0A3D4ED84-F1
#
_cell.length_a   1.000
_cell.length_b   1.000
_cell.length_c   1.000
_cell.angle_alpha   90.00
_cell.angle_beta   90.00
_cell.angle_gamma   90.00
#
_symmetry.space_group_name_H-M   'P 1'
#
loop_
_entity.id
_entity.type
_entity.pdbx_description
1 polymer ?
#
loop_
_entity_poly.entity_id
_entity_poly.type
_entity_poly.pdbx_seq_one_letter_code
_entity_poly.pdbx_strand_id
1 'polypeptide(L)'
;MKYDAKEFKKYPEIMNKEQMRIACHISKQTALYLLQFNLIPHTCTGKKTRCYAIKKSDVIAFMNDREVNPEKYIAPKNWYKYGSEMVRPYKIRIHPPCAKDEKKLRCYYESKLAVLPDVMDVAAAVDFTGYNRRTVCQWIR
;
A
#
# COMPACT_ATOMS: atom_id res chain seq x y z
N MET A 1 -16.97 10.02 -2.85
CA MET A 1 -16.90 11.30 -3.59
C MET A 1 -16.97 10.93 -5.06
N LYS A 2 -18.06 11.24 -5.78
CA LYS A 2 -18.12 10.85 -7.21
C LYS A 2 -17.06 11.62 -7.99
N TYR A 3 -15.98 10.93 -8.36
CA TYR A 3 -14.93 11.50 -9.19
C TYR A 3 -15.44 11.66 -10.61
N ASP A 4 -15.31 12.87 -11.16
CA ASP A 4 -15.83 13.18 -12.48
C ASP A 4 -14.91 12.55 -13.54
N ALA A 5 -15.37 11.46 -14.16
CA ALA A 5 -14.63 10.76 -15.21
C ALA A 5 -14.23 11.68 -16.38
N LYS A 6 -14.96 12.80 -16.56
CA LYS A 6 -14.65 13.84 -17.54
C LYS A 6 -13.33 14.55 -17.23
N GLU A 7 -13.05 14.84 -15.96
CA GLU A 7 -11.80 15.45 -15.55
C GLU A 7 -10.61 14.52 -15.77
N PHE A 8 -10.79 13.21 -15.66
CA PHE A 8 -9.71 12.27 -15.91
C PHE A 8 -9.35 12.16 -17.39
N LYS A 9 -10.25 12.51 -18.32
CA LYS A 9 -10.00 12.43 -19.76
C LYS A 9 -8.86 13.35 -20.22
N LYS A 10 -8.59 14.45 -19.51
CA LYS A 10 -7.53 15.43 -19.82
C LYS A 10 -6.10 14.95 -19.54
N TYR A 11 -5.94 13.90 -18.74
CA TYR A 11 -4.62 13.39 -18.37
C TYR A 11 -4.10 12.33 -19.35
N PRO A 12 -2.77 12.30 -19.60
CA PRO A 12 -2.13 11.30 -20.45
C PRO A 12 -2.27 9.90 -19.86
N GLU A 13 -2.04 8.89 -20.70
CA GLU A 13 -2.13 7.48 -20.29
C GLU A 13 -1.07 7.10 -19.24
N ILE A 14 0.12 7.70 -19.35
CA ILE A 14 1.17 7.63 -18.33
C ILE A 14 1.26 9.00 -17.65
N MET A 15 0.94 9.01 -16.36
CA MET A 15 0.94 10.21 -15.53
C MET A 15 2.19 10.28 -14.66
N ASN A 16 2.64 11.50 -14.39
CA ASN A 16 3.67 11.77 -13.39
C ASN A 16 3.05 11.90 -11.97
N LYS A 17 3.90 11.92 -10.94
CA LYS A 17 3.46 12.08 -9.54
C LYS A 17 2.61 13.34 -9.31
N GLU A 18 2.93 14.45 -9.96
CA GLU A 18 2.21 15.72 -9.76
C GLU A 18 0.83 15.70 -10.40
N GLN A 19 0.71 15.13 -11.60
CA GLN A 19 -0.57 14.89 -12.27
C GLN A 19 -1.45 13.97 -11.44
N MET A 20 -0.90 12.88 -10.91
CA MET A 20 -1.60 11.99 -9.99
C MET A 20 -2.08 12.73 -8.72
N ARG A 21 -1.23 13.57 -8.12
CA ARG A 21 -1.59 14.36 -6.94
C ARG A 21 -2.78 15.27 -7.20
N ILE A 22 -2.78 15.96 -8.33
CA ILE A 22 -3.86 16.87 -8.75
C ILE A 22 -5.13 16.07 -9.03
N ALA A 23 -5.02 14.97 -9.78
CA ALA A 23 -6.15 14.13 -10.17
C ALA A 23 -6.84 13.44 -8.97
N CYS A 24 -6.07 13.00 -7.96
CA CYS A 24 -6.62 12.37 -6.76
C CYS A 24 -7.02 13.35 -5.66
N HIS A 25 -6.77 14.66 -5.82
CA HIS A 25 -6.98 15.70 -4.80
C HIS A 25 -6.32 15.36 -3.45
N ILE A 26 -5.04 15.00 -3.47
CA ILE A 26 -4.27 14.64 -2.28
C ILE A 26 -3.08 15.57 -2.04
N SER A 27 -2.54 15.53 -0.82
CA SER A 27 -1.33 16.28 -0.49
C SER A 27 -0.09 15.72 -1.21
N LYS A 28 0.96 16.53 -1.33
CA LYS A 28 2.27 16.09 -1.88
C LYS A 28 2.84 14.91 -1.09
N GLN A 29 2.66 14.91 0.23
CA GLN A 29 3.20 13.92 1.14
C GLN A 29 2.41 12.61 1.12
N THR A 30 1.09 12.68 0.92
CA THR A 30 0.24 11.50 0.69
C THR A 30 0.55 10.86 -0.67
N ALA A 31 0.76 11.65 -1.72
CA ALA A 31 1.17 11.11 -3.03
C ALA A 31 2.53 10.37 -2.94
N LEU A 32 3.47 10.93 -2.18
CA LEU A 32 4.76 10.28 -1.94
C LEU A 32 4.62 8.96 -1.17
N TYR A 33 3.79 8.94 -0.11
CA TYR A 33 3.47 7.74 0.66
C TYR A 33 2.96 6.60 -0.22
N LEU A 34 1.95 6.90 -1.03
CA LEU A 34 1.31 5.89 -1.88
C LEU A 34 2.29 5.24 -2.86
N LEU A 35 3.25 6.02 -3.36
CA LEU A 35 4.27 5.52 -4.28
C LEU A 35 5.41 4.80 -3.54
N GLN A 36 5.95 5.36 -2.46
CA GLN A 36 7.05 4.73 -1.71
C GLN A 36 6.65 3.38 -1.10
N PHE A 37 5.38 3.22 -0.73
CA PHE A 37 4.85 2.00 -0.15
C PHE A 37 4.25 1.03 -1.19
N ASN A 38 4.38 1.33 -2.49
CA ASN A 38 3.81 0.54 -3.60
C ASN A 38 2.30 0.29 -3.46
N LEU A 39 1.57 1.22 -2.82
CA LEU A 39 0.11 1.15 -2.72
C LEU A 39 -0.58 1.44 -4.07
N ILE A 40 0.14 2.13 -4.95
CA ILE A 40 -0.23 2.33 -6.34
C ILE A 40 0.90 1.78 -7.21
N PRO A 41 0.58 0.86 -8.13
CA PRO A 41 1.54 0.37 -9.11
C PRO A 41 2.16 1.52 -9.90
N HIS A 42 3.48 1.52 -10.00
CA HIS A 42 4.22 2.54 -10.74
C HIS A 42 5.54 1.96 -11.26
N THR A 43 6.10 2.65 -12.24
CA THR A 43 7.44 2.37 -12.76
C THR A 43 8.37 3.51 -12.39
N CYS A 44 9.54 3.18 -11.84
CA CYS A 44 10.57 4.15 -11.49
C CYS A 44 11.60 4.24 -12.62
N THR A 45 11.76 5.42 -13.23
CA THR A 45 12.70 5.64 -14.34
C THR A 45 14.16 5.83 -13.89
N GLY A 46 14.45 5.73 -12.58
CA GLY A 46 15.82 5.86 -12.04
C GLY A 46 16.39 7.29 -11.99
N LYS A 47 15.63 8.29 -12.44
CA LYS A 47 16.04 9.71 -12.42
C LYS A 47 16.01 10.28 -10.99
N LYS A 48 16.82 11.30 -10.69
CA LYS A 48 16.80 11.98 -9.38
C LYS A 48 15.47 12.69 -9.10
N THR A 49 14.87 13.28 -10.13
CA THR A 49 13.58 13.98 -10.05
C THR A 49 12.65 13.46 -11.14
N ARG A 50 11.33 13.65 -10.95
CA ARG A 50 10.29 13.21 -11.90
C ARG A 50 10.46 11.74 -12.34
N CYS A 51 10.78 10.86 -11.40
CA CYS A 51 11.11 9.45 -11.64
C CYS A 51 9.92 8.51 -11.69
N TYR A 52 8.72 8.96 -11.32
CA TYR A 52 7.53 8.12 -11.27
C TYR A 52 6.73 8.22 -12.56
N ALA A 53 6.49 7.07 -13.19
CA ALA A 53 5.56 6.88 -14.29
C ALA A 53 4.44 5.93 -13.82
N ILE A 54 3.22 6.47 -13.76
CA ILE A 54 2.05 5.83 -13.15
C ILE A 54 0.99 5.69 -14.24
N LYS A 55 0.45 4.48 -14.44
CA LYS A 55 -0.61 4.31 -15.44
C LYS A 55 -1.91 4.92 -14.95
N LYS A 56 -2.63 5.56 -15.86
CA LYS A 56 -3.95 6.13 -15.60
C LYS A 56 -4.95 5.09 -15.10
N SER A 57 -4.91 3.88 -15.67
CA SER A 57 -5.73 2.74 -15.23
C SER A 57 -5.55 2.44 -13.74
N ASP A 58 -4.30 2.47 -13.27
CA ASP A 58 -3.94 2.07 -11.91
C ASP A 58 -4.38 3.13 -10.91
N VAL A 59 -4.36 4.41 -11.32
CA VAL A 59 -4.91 5.51 -10.50
C VAL A 59 -6.43 5.41 -10.39
N ILE A 60 -7.13 5.07 -11.47
CA ILE A 60 -8.59 4.86 -11.43
C ILE A 60 -8.92 3.67 -10.52
N ALA A 61 -8.19 2.55 -10.65
CA ALA A 61 -8.36 1.38 -9.80
C ALA A 61 -8.12 1.70 -8.32
N PHE A 62 -7.06 2.47 -8.02
CA PHE A 62 -6.79 2.97 -6.68
C PHE A 62 -7.93 3.83 -6.13
N MET A 63 -8.48 4.74 -6.93
CA MET A 63 -9.56 5.62 -6.47
C MET A 63 -10.82 4.84 -6.15
N ASN A 64 -11.18 3.84 -6.97
CA ASN A 64 -12.30 2.94 -6.71
C ASN A 64 -12.06 2.09 -5.46
N ASP A 65 -10.88 1.48 -5.31
CA ASP A 65 -10.56 0.66 -4.12
C ASP A 65 -10.50 1.51 -2.85
N ARG A 66 -10.07 2.76 -2.93
CA ARG A 66 -10.03 3.68 -1.79
C ARG A 66 -11.43 4.07 -1.30
N GLU A 67 -12.42 4.14 -2.19
CA GLU A 67 -13.81 4.38 -1.78
C GLU A 67 -14.39 3.18 -1.01
N VAL A 68 -14.00 1.96 -1.40
CA VAL A 68 -14.45 0.72 -0.73
C VAL A 68 -13.67 0.46 0.56
N ASN A 69 -12.35 0.65 0.52
CA ASN A 69 -11.40 0.29 1.58
C ASN A 69 -10.47 1.46 1.94
N PRO A 70 -10.99 2.52 2.59
CA PRO A 70 -10.19 3.71 2.90
C PRO A 70 -9.03 3.41 3.86
N GLU A 71 -9.20 2.46 4.79
CA GLU A 71 -8.21 2.12 5.82
C GLU A 71 -6.86 1.64 5.27
N LYS A 72 -6.90 0.93 4.14
CA LYS A 72 -5.70 0.42 3.44
C LYS A 72 -4.73 1.52 3.02
N TYR A 73 -5.25 2.73 2.78
CA TYR A 73 -4.50 3.85 2.22
C TYR A 73 -4.21 4.96 3.24
N ILE A 74 -4.59 4.76 4.51
CA ILE A 74 -4.29 5.71 5.58
C ILE A 74 -2.79 5.68 5.87
N ALA A 75 -2.18 6.87 5.85
CA ALA A 75 -0.78 7.02 6.21
C ALA A 75 -0.59 6.86 7.74
N PRO A 76 0.52 6.26 8.20
CA PRO A 76 0.80 6.10 9.63
C PRO A 76 0.78 7.42 10.41
N LYS A 77 0.43 7.37 11.70
CA LYS A 77 0.21 8.55 12.57
C LYS A 77 1.36 9.58 12.55
N ASN A 78 2.60 9.16 12.31
CA ASN A 78 3.78 10.02 12.32
C ASN A 78 4.27 10.46 10.92
N TRP A 79 3.61 10.00 9.85
CA TRP A 79 4.00 10.28 8.46
C TRP A 79 3.99 11.76 8.11
N TYR A 80 2.96 12.48 8.54
CA TYR A 80 2.80 13.90 8.24
C TYR A 80 3.66 14.80 9.14
N LYS A 81 4.20 14.29 10.25
CA LYS A 81 5.10 15.03 11.14
C LYS A 81 6.57 14.91 10.76
N TYR A 82 7.02 13.70 10.42
CA TYR A 82 8.45 13.39 10.24
C TYR A 82 8.80 12.87 8.83
N GLY A 83 7.82 12.75 7.93
CA GLY A 83 8.05 12.25 6.57
C GLY A 83 8.64 10.84 6.55
N SER A 84 9.51 10.56 5.58
CA SER A 84 10.15 9.24 5.41
C SER A 84 11.35 9.02 6.32
N GLU A 85 11.86 10.04 7.02
CA GLU A 85 13.10 9.93 7.82
C GLU A 85 12.89 9.10 9.10
N MET A 86 11.70 9.14 9.70
CA MET A 86 11.41 8.37 10.94
C MET A 86 10.29 7.34 10.79
N VAL A 87 9.61 7.28 9.65
CA VAL A 87 8.53 6.31 9.45
C VAL A 87 9.08 5.09 8.74
N ARG A 88 9.46 4.08 9.53
CA ARG A 88 9.65 2.72 9.00
C ARG A 88 8.37 2.33 8.28
N PRO A 89 8.44 1.95 6.99
CA PRO A 89 7.26 1.47 6.32
C PRO A 89 6.62 0.32 7.08
N TYR A 90 5.34 0.42 7.42
CA TYR A 90 4.53 -0.77 7.70
C TYR A 90 4.44 -1.55 6.40
N LYS A 91 5.49 -2.30 6.07
CA LYS A 91 5.41 -3.35 5.06
C LYS A 91 4.51 -4.39 5.67
N ILE A 92 3.23 -4.41 5.32
CA ILE A 92 2.43 -5.62 5.43
C ILE A 92 3.21 -6.65 4.59
N ARG A 93 3.97 -7.52 5.26
CA ARG A 93 4.91 -8.44 4.59
C ARG A 93 4.17 -9.62 3.97
N ILE A 94 2.90 -9.79 4.34
CA ILE A 94 2.00 -10.78 3.78
C ILE A 94 0.90 -10.05 3.00
N HIS A 95 1.14 -9.88 1.70
CA HIS A 95 0.02 -9.80 0.78
C HIS A 95 -0.26 -11.23 0.35
N PRO A 96 -1.26 -11.93 0.92
CA PRO A 96 -1.68 -13.18 0.34
C PRO A 96 -2.02 -12.92 -1.13
N PRO A 97 -1.68 -13.84 -2.06
CA PRO A 97 -2.25 -13.78 -3.39
C PRO A 97 -3.77 -13.63 -3.23
N CYS A 98 -4.41 -12.74 -4.01
CA CYS A 98 -5.87 -12.65 -4.06
C CYS A 98 -6.40 -13.93 -4.72
N ALA A 99 -6.25 -15.05 -4.02
CA ALA A 99 -6.69 -16.36 -4.43
C ALA A 99 -8.14 -16.47 -3.97
N LYS A 100 -9.06 -16.47 -4.93
CA LYS A 100 -10.43 -16.93 -4.70
C LYS A 100 -10.46 -18.41 -4.25
N ASP A 101 -9.37 -19.13 -4.51
CA ASP A 101 -9.13 -20.50 -4.07
C ASP A 101 -8.56 -20.56 -2.64
N GLU A 102 -9.41 -20.96 -1.70
CA GLU A 102 -9.06 -21.22 -0.30
C GLU A 102 -7.89 -22.21 -0.15
N LYS A 103 -7.84 -23.24 -1.01
CA LYS A 103 -6.78 -24.26 -0.98
C LYS A 103 -5.39 -23.68 -1.30
N LYS A 104 -5.30 -22.75 -2.26
CA LYS A 104 -4.04 -22.08 -2.62
C LYS A 104 -3.58 -21.13 -1.52
N LEU A 105 -4.54 -20.44 -0.89
CA LEU A 105 -4.27 -19.58 0.25
C LEU A 105 -3.71 -20.38 1.44
N ARG A 106 -4.30 -21.54 1.72
CA ARG A 106 -3.84 -22.45 2.78
C ARG A 106 -2.41 -22.93 2.54
N CYS A 107 -2.11 -23.47 1.35
CA CYS A 107 -0.75 -23.93 1.03
C CYS A 107 0.29 -22.80 1.08
N TYR A 108 -0.09 -21.57 0.70
CA TYR A 108 0.77 -20.40 0.83
C TYR A 108 1.14 -20.13 2.29
N TYR A 109 0.17 -20.13 3.20
CA TYR A 109 0.45 -19.92 4.62
C TYR A 109 1.21 -21.09 5.24
N GLU A 110 0.85 -22.33 4.92
CA GLU A 110 1.55 -23.52 5.41
C GLU A 110 3.05 -23.49 5.02
N SER A 111 3.37 -23.17 3.76
CA SER A 111 4.77 -23.07 3.33
C SER A 111 5.54 -21.95 4.03
N LYS A 112 4.87 -20.85 4.40
CA LYS A 112 5.48 -19.70 5.08
C LYS A 112 5.64 -19.94 6.58
N LEU A 113 4.70 -20.67 7.20
CA LEU A 113 4.74 -21.04 8.62
C LEU A 113 5.68 -22.22 8.89
N ALA A 114 5.95 -23.09 7.89
CA ALA A 114 6.84 -24.24 8.05
C ALA A 114 8.27 -23.90 8.50
N VAL A 115 8.72 -22.66 8.28
CA VAL A 115 10.06 -22.18 8.68
C VAL A 115 10.07 -21.63 10.12
N LEU A 116 8.89 -21.33 10.67
CA LEU A 116 8.74 -20.73 12.00
C LEU A 116 8.59 -21.82 13.07
N PRO A 117 8.99 -21.52 14.32
CA PRO A 117 8.75 -22.41 15.44
C PRO A 117 7.25 -22.62 15.68
N ASP A 118 6.92 -23.79 16.23
CA ASP A 118 5.53 -24.22 16.51
C ASP A 118 4.77 -23.22 17.39
N VAL A 119 5.50 -22.55 18.29
CA VAL A 119 5.01 -21.40 19.07
C VAL A 119 5.71 -20.14 18.60
N MET A 120 4.93 -19.23 18.02
CA MET A 120 5.41 -17.90 17.62
C MET A 120 5.30 -16.91 18.77
N ASP A 121 6.37 -16.14 19.01
CA ASP A 121 6.31 -14.99 19.90
C ASP A 121 5.70 -13.77 19.19
N VAL A 122 5.38 -12.73 19.96
CA VAL A 122 4.76 -11.50 19.42
C VAL A 122 5.69 -10.82 18.40
N ALA A 123 7.00 -10.92 18.57
CA ALA A 123 7.96 -10.35 17.64
C ALA A 123 7.94 -11.08 16.29
N ALA A 124 7.97 -12.40 16.29
CA ALA A 124 7.83 -13.23 15.10
C ALA A 124 6.50 -13.01 14.41
N ALA A 125 5.39 -12.84 15.15
CA ALA A 125 4.09 -12.53 14.57
C ALA A 125 4.04 -11.14 13.90
N VAL A 126 4.68 -10.14 14.50
CA VAL A 126 4.85 -8.80 13.91
C VAL A 126 5.70 -8.85 12.64
N ASP A 127 6.82 -9.57 12.67
CA ASP A 127 7.70 -9.71 11.50
C ASP A 127 7.08 -10.55 10.39
N PHE A 128 6.35 -11.60 10.75
CA PHE A 128 5.63 -12.47 9.82
C PHE A 128 4.55 -11.67 9.11
N THR A 129 3.62 -11.08 9.86
CA THR A 129 2.43 -10.43 9.30
C THR A 129 2.67 -9.01 8.80
N GLY A 130 3.63 -8.30 9.38
CA GLY A 130 3.85 -6.87 9.16
C GLY A 130 2.89 -5.95 9.91
N TYR A 131 1.98 -6.48 10.74
CA TYR A 131 1.13 -5.67 11.61
C TYR A 131 1.90 -5.12 12.81
N ASN A 132 1.41 -4.03 13.38
CA ASN A 132 2.05 -3.44 14.56
C ASN A 132 1.89 -4.37 15.78
N ARG A 133 2.85 -4.28 16.71
CA ARG A 133 2.85 -5.08 17.96
C ARG A 133 1.55 -4.96 18.76
N ARG A 134 0.97 -3.76 18.85
CA ARG A 134 -0.28 -3.50 19.58
C ARG A 134 -1.47 -4.24 18.96
N THR A 135 -1.56 -4.29 17.62
CA THR A 135 -2.59 -5.01 16.87
C THR A 135 -2.44 -6.52 17.08
N VAL A 136 -1.22 -7.04 16.97
CA VAL A 136 -0.94 -8.46 17.24
C VAL A 136 -1.29 -8.82 18.69
N CYS A 137 -0.93 -7.99 19.67
CA CYS A 137 -1.30 -8.20 21.07
C CYS A 137 -2.80 -8.16 21.33
N GLN A 138 -3.61 -7.54 20.46
CA GLN A 138 -5.06 -7.55 20.58
C GLN A 138 -5.68 -8.86 20.04
N TRP A 139 -5.00 -9.58 19.14
CA TRP A 139 -5.48 -10.86 18.62
C TRP A 139 -5.26 -12.03 19.60
N ILE A 140 -4.24 -11.89 20.46
CA ILE A 140 -3.84 -12.90 21.44
C ILE A 140 -4.56 -12.66 22.80
N ARG A 141 -5.42 -11.63 22.88
CA ARG A 141 -6.26 -11.35 24.04
C ARG A 141 -7.58 -12.11 23.95
#